data_AF-A0A1G3ZK68-F1
#
_entry.id   AF-A0A1G3ZK68-F1
#
_cell.length_a   1.000
_cell.length_b   1.000
_cell.length_c   1.000
_cell.angle_alpha   90.00
_cell.angle_beta   90.00
_cell.angle_gamma   90.00
#
_symmetry.space_group_name_H-M   'P 1'
#
loop_
_entity.id
_entity.type
_entity.pdbx_description
1 polymer ?
#
loop_
_entity_poly.entity_id
_entity_poly.type
_entity_poly.pdbx_seq_one_letter_code
_entity_poly.pdbx_strand_id
1 'polypeptide(L)'
;MTAKDTGYRSVSAPTGNKMVVKVRWLKPYEGAQNHICIGEVLAETPQCLKVLGKTYHFRKPQGNMRAVQTSAIKVRWIPWNRIEVVTELHPDTDWRNLQLKVDNNNRVSVTGSVAHGELVAD
;
A
#
# COMPACT_ATOMS: atom_id res chain seq x y z
N MET A 1 34.34 -2.88 -20.18
CA MET A 1 33.49 -3.23 -19.01
C MET A 1 32.11 -2.63 -19.25
N THR A 2 31.16 -3.45 -19.68
CA THR A 2 29.80 -3.05 -20.10
C THR A 2 28.88 -3.06 -18.88
N ALA A 3 28.38 -1.89 -18.49
CA ALA A 3 27.25 -1.79 -17.56
C ALA A 3 26.00 -2.31 -18.29
N LYS A 4 25.34 -3.29 -17.68
CA LYS A 4 24.11 -3.90 -18.19
C LYS A 4 22.98 -2.86 -18.11
N ASP A 5 22.41 -2.55 -19.28
CA ASP A 5 21.18 -1.79 -19.44
C ASP A 5 20.02 -2.58 -18.80
N THR A 6 19.69 -2.25 -17.55
CA THR A 6 18.53 -2.79 -16.86
C THR A 6 17.30 -2.04 -17.36
N GLY A 7 16.72 -2.52 -18.47
CA GLY A 7 15.60 -1.93 -19.20
C GLY A 7 14.28 -1.79 -18.43
N TYR A 8 14.28 -1.01 -17.35
CA TYR A 8 13.06 -0.45 -16.79
C TYR A 8 12.72 0.84 -17.53
N ARG A 9 11.97 0.72 -18.63
CA ARG A 9 11.28 1.86 -19.23
C ARG A 9 10.40 2.51 -18.15
N SER A 10 10.57 3.82 -17.98
CA SER A 10 9.64 4.65 -17.20
C SER A 10 8.23 4.42 -17.73
N VAL A 11 7.39 3.75 -16.95
CA VAL A 11 5.96 3.68 -17.21
C VAL A 11 5.38 5.07 -16.95
N SER A 12 5.12 5.80 -18.04
CA SER A 12 4.28 6.98 -18.02
C SER A 12 2.94 6.63 -17.38
N ALA A 13 2.47 7.50 -16.47
CA ALA A 13 1.22 7.33 -15.77
C ALA A 13 0.06 7.12 -16.77
N PRO A 14 -0.91 6.23 -16.51
CA PRO A 14 -2.10 6.12 -17.34
C PRO A 14 -2.85 7.45 -17.30
N THR A 15 -3.24 7.99 -18.46
CA THR A 15 -4.06 9.20 -18.61
C THR A 15 -5.54 8.99 -18.28
N GLY A 16 -5.85 7.98 -17.45
CA GLY A 16 -7.18 7.76 -16.89
C GLY A 16 -7.31 8.42 -15.52
N ASN A 17 -8.54 8.68 -15.07
CA ASN A 17 -8.80 9.21 -13.73
C ASN A 17 -8.00 8.41 -12.69
N LYS A 18 -7.16 9.12 -11.94
CA LYS A 18 -6.28 8.56 -10.91
C LYS A 18 -7.14 7.96 -9.80
N MET A 19 -7.23 6.64 -9.73
CA MET A 19 -7.90 5.94 -8.64
C MET A 19 -6.87 5.56 -7.56
N VAL A 20 -6.99 6.19 -6.38
CA VAL A 20 -6.15 5.88 -5.22
C VAL A 20 -6.92 4.92 -4.32
N VAL A 21 -6.27 3.85 -3.87
CA VAL A 21 -6.91 2.80 -3.06
C VAL A 21 -6.10 2.45 -1.82
N LYS A 22 -6.80 2.08 -0.76
CA LYS A 22 -6.30 1.31 0.39
C LYS A 22 -6.76 -0.15 0.21
N VAL A 23 -5.82 -1.07 0.07
CA VAL A 23 -6.10 -2.50 -0.14
C VAL A 23 -5.58 -3.29 1.06
N ARG A 24 -6.45 -4.08 1.68
CA ARG A 24 -6.07 -5.07 2.70
C ARG A 24 -6.14 -6.46 2.08
N TRP A 25 -5.10 -7.26 2.25
CA TRP A 25 -5.08 -8.63 1.73
C TRP A 25 -4.33 -9.59 2.64
N LEU A 26 -4.67 -10.86 2.52
CA LEU A 26 -4.04 -11.97 3.23
C LEU A 26 -2.91 -12.55 2.39
N LYS A 27 -1.76 -12.78 3.02
CA LYS A 27 -0.71 -13.61 2.43
C LYS A 27 -0.93 -15.08 2.79
N PRO A 28 -0.54 -16.02 1.92
CA PRO A 28 -0.86 -17.44 2.09
C PRO A 28 0.03 -18.17 3.13
N TYR A 29 0.65 -17.46 4.07
CA TYR A 29 1.57 -18.05 5.06
C TYR A 29 1.33 -17.50 6.46
N GLU A 30 1.58 -18.36 7.45
CA GLU A 30 1.34 -18.10 8.87
C GLU A 30 2.10 -16.86 9.36
N GLY A 31 1.45 -16.04 10.19
CA GLY A 31 2.05 -14.82 10.76
C GLY A 31 2.03 -13.58 9.86
N ALA A 32 1.57 -13.69 8.60
CA ALA A 32 1.50 -12.58 7.65
C ALA A 32 0.08 -12.02 7.46
N GLN A 33 -0.62 -11.79 8.56
CA GLN A 33 -2.07 -11.58 8.55
C GLN A 33 -2.54 -10.15 8.31
N ASN A 34 -1.66 -9.14 8.41
CA ASN A 34 -2.09 -7.74 8.33
C ASN A 34 -1.18 -6.96 7.37
N HIS A 35 -1.61 -6.87 6.10
CA HIS A 35 -0.94 -6.08 5.07
C HIS A 35 -1.90 -5.05 4.50
N ILE A 36 -1.51 -3.78 4.55
CA ILE A 36 -2.24 -2.70 3.90
C ILE A 36 -1.35 -2.12 2.80
N CYS A 37 -1.85 -2.00 1.58
CA CYS A 37 -1.21 -1.24 0.50
C CYS A 37 -2.03 0.00 0.23
N ILE A 38 -1.37 1.15 0.19
CA ILE A 38 -1.99 2.40 -0.24
C ILE A 38 -1.25 2.87 -1.49
N GLY A 39 -1.99 3.14 -2.56
CA GLY A 39 -1.40 3.45 -3.85
C GLY A 39 -2.40 3.71 -4.98
N GLU A 40 -1.87 3.89 -6.17
CA GLU A 40 -2.63 4.09 -7.41
C GLU A 40 -2.94 2.76 -8.09
N VAL A 41 -4.18 2.57 -8.52
CA VAL A 41 -4.53 1.46 -9.41
C VAL A 41 -3.97 1.73 -10.80
N LEU A 42 -3.18 0.78 -11.28
CA LEU A 42 -2.60 0.83 -12.63
C LEU A 42 -3.43 0.03 -13.63
N ALA A 43 -4.05 -1.07 -13.18
CA ALA A 43 -4.85 -1.96 -14.00
C ALA A 43 -5.68 -2.91 -13.13
N GLU A 44 -6.78 -3.38 -13.70
CA GLU A 44 -7.59 -4.48 -13.21
C GLU A 44 -7.60 -5.57 -14.27
N THR A 45 -7.31 -6.81 -13.87
CA THR A 45 -7.49 -7.99 -14.72
C THR A 45 -8.55 -8.89 -14.10
N PRO A 46 -9.06 -9.91 -14.80
CA PRO A 46 -9.99 -10.86 -14.18
C PRO A 46 -9.40 -11.61 -12.97
N GLN A 47 -8.07 -11.63 -12.79
CA GLN A 47 -7.40 -12.39 -11.73
C GLN A 47 -6.75 -11.51 -10.65
N CYS A 48 -6.31 -10.29 -11.00
CA CYS A 48 -5.51 -9.46 -10.11
C CYS A 48 -5.88 -7.98 -10.19
N LEU A 49 -5.69 -7.30 -9.05
CA LEU A 49 -5.57 -5.86 -8.96
C LEU A 49 -4.09 -5.46 -9.03
N LYS A 50 -3.72 -4.53 -9.92
CA LYS A 50 -2.36 -4.02 -10.06
C LYS A 50 -2.24 -2.63 -9.44
N VAL A 51 -1.47 -2.50 -8.36
CA VAL A 51 -1.34 -1.24 -7.60
C VAL A 51 0.12 -0.79 -7.55
N LEU A 52 0.40 0.47 -7.86
CA LEU A 52 1.66 1.13 -7.50
C LEU A 52 1.49 1.77 -6.12
N GLY A 53 2.14 1.22 -5.09
CA GLY A 53 1.87 1.68 -3.73
C GLY A 53 2.95 1.36 -2.70
N LYS A 54 2.79 1.92 -1.50
CA LYS A 54 3.53 1.52 -0.29
C LYS A 54 2.73 0.44 0.43
N THR A 55 3.43 -0.52 1.04
CA THR A 55 2.77 -1.50 1.92
C THR A 55 3.27 -1.40 3.33
N TYR A 56 2.32 -1.47 4.24
CA TYR A 56 2.47 -1.44 5.67
C TYR A 56 2.24 -2.85 6.20
N HIS A 57 3.26 -3.36 6.88
CA HIS A 57 3.32 -4.69 7.46
C HIS A 57 3.13 -4.55 8.96
N PHE A 58 1.98 -4.99 9.46
CA PHE A 58 1.70 -4.97 10.89
C PHE A 58 2.11 -6.33 11.46
N ARG A 59 3.00 -6.30 12.45
CA ARG A 59 3.41 -7.49 13.22
C ARG A 59 2.99 -7.31 14.67
N LYS A 60 2.78 -8.43 15.38
CA LYS A 60 2.67 -8.36 16.84
C LYS A 60 3.95 -7.70 17.38
N PRO A 61 3.85 -6.69 18.26
CA PRO A 61 5.03 -6.10 18.89
C PRO A 61 5.85 -7.20 19.59
N GLN A 62 7.16 -7.25 19.32
CA GLN A 62 8.11 -8.10 20.05
C GLN A 62 9.19 -7.18 20.62
N GLY A 63 9.23 -7.03 21.94
CA GLY A 63 10.16 -6.15 22.64
C GLY A 63 10.02 -4.68 22.19
N ASN A 64 11.16 -4.02 21.93
CA ASN A 64 11.24 -2.61 21.53
C ASN A 64 11.11 -2.37 20.01
N MET A 65 10.74 -3.38 19.21
CA MET A 65 10.64 -3.24 17.76
C MET A 65 9.34 -2.51 17.36
N ARG A 66 9.45 -1.56 16.42
CA ARG A 66 8.29 -0.89 15.82
C ARG A 66 7.31 -1.95 15.28
N ALA A 67 6.06 -1.88 15.73
CA ALA A 67 4.98 -2.81 15.36
C ALA A 67 4.64 -2.78 13.85
N VAL A 68 5.08 -1.74 13.13
CA VAL A 68 4.75 -1.53 11.72
C VAL A 68 6.01 -1.30 10.89
N GLN A 69 6.18 -2.10 9.84
CA GLN A 69 7.25 -1.93 8.85
C GLN A 69 6.66 -1.38 7.54
N THR A 70 7.32 -0.40 6.94
CA THR A 70 6.93 0.14 5.62
C THR A 70 7.85 -0.41 4.55
N SER A 71 7.28 -0.91 3.45
CA SER A 71 8.03 -1.27 2.25
C SER A 71 8.15 -0.09 1.29
N ALA A 72 9.22 -0.09 0.49
CA ALA A 72 9.40 0.86 -0.60
C ALA A 72 8.21 0.84 -1.58
N ILE A 73 8.01 1.96 -2.29
CA ILE A 73 7.02 2.09 -3.35
C ILE A 73 7.33 1.08 -4.45
N LYS A 74 6.36 0.24 -4.81
CA LYS A 74 6.50 -0.73 -5.89
C LYS A 74 5.16 -1.14 -6.47
N VAL A 75 5.21 -1.71 -7.66
CA VAL A 75 4.05 -2.34 -8.30
C VAL A 75 3.77 -3.69 -7.62
N ARG A 76 2.52 -3.91 -7.25
CA ARG A 76 2.02 -5.16 -6.69
C ARG A 76 0.87 -5.67 -7.54
N TRP A 77 0.91 -6.95 -7.83
CA TRP A 77 -0.20 -7.70 -8.40
C TRP A 77 -0.81 -8.50 -7.26
N ILE A 78 -2.03 -8.12 -6.87
CA ILE A 78 -2.72 -8.68 -5.72
C ILE A 78 -3.89 -9.51 -6.27
N PRO A 79 -3.88 -10.85 -6.08
CA PRO A 79 -4.98 -11.69 -6.54
C PRO A 79 -6.30 -11.29 -5.87
N TRP A 80 -7.39 -11.21 -6.63
CA TRP A 80 -8.70 -10.81 -6.09
C TRP A 80 -9.16 -11.68 -4.93
N ASN A 81 -8.94 -13.00 -5.04
CA ASN A 81 -9.29 -13.97 -3.99
C ASN A 81 -8.48 -13.85 -2.69
N ARG A 82 -7.52 -12.93 -2.61
CA ARG A 82 -6.74 -12.64 -1.40
C ARG A 82 -7.11 -11.31 -0.77
N ILE A 83 -7.83 -10.46 -1.48
CA ILE A 83 -8.22 -9.13 -1.00
C ILE A 83 -9.40 -9.29 -0.04
N GLU A 84 -9.24 -8.75 1.16
CA GLU A 84 -10.32 -8.71 2.15
C GLU A 84 -11.19 -7.47 1.94
N VAL A 85 -10.56 -6.33 1.65
CA VAL A 85 -11.25 -5.07 1.40
C VAL A 85 -10.41 -4.15 0.51
N VAL A 86 -11.10 -3.44 -0.37
CA VAL A 86 -10.58 -2.27 -1.10
C VAL A 86 -11.38 -1.06 -0.67
N THR A 87 -10.70 0.01 -0.27
CA THR A 87 -11.31 1.31 -0.03
C THR A 87 -10.78 2.28 -1.07
N GLU A 88 -11.66 2.85 -1.87
CA GLU A 88 -11.32 3.99 -2.72
C GLU A 88 -11.06 5.22 -1.83
N LEU A 89 -9.96 5.91 -2.10
CA LEU A 89 -9.57 7.14 -1.42
C LEU A 89 -9.78 8.31 -2.37
N HIS A 90 -9.84 9.52 -1.81
CA HIS A 90 -9.92 10.74 -2.62
C HIS A 90 -8.77 10.76 -3.65
N PRO A 91 -9.02 11.11 -4.92
CA PRO A 91 -7.98 11.12 -5.98
C PRO A 91 -6.74 11.95 -5.63
N ASP A 92 -6.96 13.05 -4.87
CA ASP A 92 -5.90 13.96 -4.42
C ASP A 92 -5.12 13.47 -3.19
N THR A 93 -5.41 12.26 -2.69
CA THR A 93 -4.66 11.68 -1.57
C THR A 93 -3.18 11.57 -1.94
N ASP A 94 -2.31 12.24 -1.18
CA ASP A 94 -0.86 12.13 -1.33
C ASP A 94 -0.34 10.86 -0.64
N TRP A 95 -0.68 9.72 -1.25
CA TRP A 95 -0.29 8.41 -0.73
C TRP A 95 1.24 8.20 -0.70
N ARG A 96 2.01 8.98 -1.47
CA ARG A 96 3.47 8.90 -1.55
C ARG A 96 4.15 9.50 -0.32
N ASN A 97 3.56 10.50 0.31
CA ASN A 97 4.12 11.16 1.50
C ASN A 97 3.41 10.79 2.80
N LEU A 98 2.49 9.82 2.77
CA LEU A 98 1.88 9.26 3.97
C LEU A 98 2.94 8.76 4.97
N GLN A 99 2.78 9.19 6.23
CA GLN A 99 3.56 8.78 7.39
C GLN A 99 2.67 7.97 8.33
N LEU A 100 3.18 6.85 8.82
CA LEU A 100 2.52 6.08 9.86
C LEU A 100 2.80 6.68 11.24
N LYS A 101 1.75 6.81 12.04
CA LYS A 101 1.84 7.02 13.49
C LYS A 101 1.17 5.87 14.20
N VAL A 102 1.80 5.44 15.29
CA VAL A 102 1.20 4.50 16.24
C VAL A 102 0.95 5.30 17.50
N ASP A 103 -0.30 5.34 17.96
CA ASP A 103 -0.66 6.04 19.19
C ASP A 103 -0.36 5.18 20.44
N ASN A 104 -0.56 5.75 21.62
CA ASN A 104 -0.34 5.07 22.90
C ASN A 104 -1.31 3.90 23.15
N ASN A 105 -2.38 3.77 22.35
CA ASN A 105 -3.35 2.68 22.41
C ASN A 105 -3.03 1.58 21.38
N ASN A 106 -1.85 1.60 20.76
CA ASN A 106 -1.46 0.73 19.65
C ASN A 106 -2.37 0.83 18.41
N ARG A 107 -3.13 1.94 18.28
CA ARG A 107 -3.83 2.25 17.04
C ARG A 107 -2.86 2.81 16.04
N VAL A 108 -3.04 2.41 14.79
CA VAL A 108 -2.22 2.90 13.70
C VAL A 108 -3.03 3.87 12.86
N SER A 109 -2.54 5.10 12.78
CA SER A 109 -3.07 6.10 11.87
C SER A 109 -2.04 6.44 10.81
N VAL A 110 -2.54 6.80 9.63
CA VAL A 110 -1.71 7.27 8.54
C VAL A 110 -1.94 8.78 8.41
N THR A 111 -0.91 9.55 8.74
CA THR A 111 -0.90 11.01 8.64
C THR A 111 -0.24 11.47 7.35
N GLY A 112 -0.94 12.29 6.58
CA GLY A 112 -0.45 12.96 5.38
C GLY A 112 -1.51 13.96 4.91
N SER A 113 -1.24 14.72 3.85
CA SER A 113 -2.24 15.60 3.25
C SER A 113 -3.31 14.74 2.56
N VAL A 114 -4.37 14.46 3.31
CA VAL A 114 -5.65 14.04 2.76
C VAL A 114 -6.47 15.32 2.67
N ALA A 115 -7.10 15.59 1.52
CA ALA A 115 -8.01 16.73 1.43
C ALA A 115 -9.05 16.71 2.55
N HIS A 116 -9.42 15.51 3.05
CA HIS A 116 -10.24 15.33 4.24
C HIS A 116 -9.90 14.02 4.98
N GLY A 117 -9.40 14.10 6.22
CA GLY A 117 -9.53 13.03 7.22
C GLY A 117 -8.30 12.14 7.51
N GLU A 118 -8.25 11.63 8.73
CA GLU A 118 -7.28 10.62 9.21
C GLU A 118 -7.64 9.24 8.65
N LEU A 119 -6.68 8.52 8.05
CA LEU A 119 -6.90 7.14 7.62
C LEU A 119 -6.64 6.23 8.81
N VAL A 120 -7.72 5.74 9.42
CA VAL A 120 -7.67 4.70 10.45
C VAL A 120 -7.50 3.33 9.76
N ALA A 121 -6.53 2.56 10.25
CA ALA A 121 -6.39 1.16 9.90
C ALA A 121 -7.24 0.33 10.86
N ASP A 122 -8.35 -0.23 10.36
CA ASP A 122 -9.18 -1.20 11.09
C ASP A 122 -8.54 -2.60 11.10
#